data_AF-A0A453B4Q8-F1
#
_entry.id   AF-A0A453B4Q8-F1
#
_cell.length_a   1.000
_cell.length_b   1.000
_cell.length_c   1.000
_cell.angle_alpha   90.00
_cell.angle_beta   90.00
_cell.angle_gamma   90.00
#
_symmetry.space_group_name_H-M   'P 1'
#
loop_
_entity.id
_entity.type
_entity.pdbx_description
1 polymer ?
#
loop_
_entity_poly.entity_id
_entity_poly.type
_entity_poly.pdbx_seq_one_letter_code
_entity_poly.pdbx_strand_id
1 'polypeptide(L)'
;APLLQCTTHMCPVRVHWHVKLNYHDYWRAKVTVTNFNYRTNYTGWTLVAQHPNLDNITEVFSFDYKPVVSYGSISKQIYPHGPSILFVSSH
;
A
#
# COMPACT_ATOMS: atom_id res chain seq x y z
N ALA A 1 3.20 25.96 -16.95
CA ALA A 1 2.41 24.76 -16.59
C ALA A 1 2.20 24.71 -15.07
N PRO A 2 1.07 24.20 -14.55
CA PRO A 2 0.79 24.16 -13.11
C PRO A 2 1.69 23.15 -12.39
N LEU A 3 2.04 23.47 -11.15
CA LEU A 3 3.13 22.83 -10.40
C LEU A 3 2.66 21.68 -9.52
N LEU A 4 1.38 21.70 -9.19
CA LEU A 4 0.67 20.80 -8.31
C LEU A 4 -0.77 20.71 -8.82
N GLN A 5 -1.36 19.52 -8.87
CA GLN A 5 -2.80 19.38 -9.00
C GLN A 5 -3.43 19.55 -7.62
N CYS A 6 -4.02 20.72 -7.36
CA CYS A 6 -4.74 20.94 -6.12
C CYS A 6 -6.02 20.09 -6.11
N THR A 7 -6.05 19.08 -5.26
CA THR A 7 -7.28 18.33 -4.95
C THR A 7 -7.96 18.95 -3.73
N THR A 8 -9.25 18.67 -3.53
CA THR A 8 -10.00 19.12 -2.34
C THR A 8 -9.35 18.73 -1.03
N HIS A 9 -8.61 17.61 -0.99
CA HIS A 9 -7.92 17.11 0.19
C HIS A 9 -6.48 17.66 0.35
N MET A 10 -5.99 18.42 -0.63
CA MET A 10 -4.69 19.12 -0.62
C MET A 10 -3.41 18.29 -0.41
N CYS A 11 -3.44 16.96 -0.23
CA CYS A 11 -2.18 16.19 -0.15
C CYS A 11 -1.59 15.88 -1.55
N PRO A 12 -0.25 15.89 -1.67
CA PRO A 12 0.47 15.73 -2.94
C PRO A 12 0.45 14.29 -3.46
N VAL A 13 0.10 13.30 -2.63
CA VAL A 13 -0.07 11.89 -3.01
C VAL A 13 -1.41 11.42 -2.48
N ARG A 14 -2.12 10.60 -3.26
CA ARG A 14 -3.35 9.92 -2.84
C ARG A 14 -3.18 8.43 -2.99
N VAL A 15 -3.49 7.71 -1.92
CA VAL A 15 -3.66 6.27 -1.94
C VAL A 15 -5.15 5.99 -1.94
N HIS A 16 -5.63 5.35 -3.00
CA HIS A 16 -7.02 4.92 -3.11
C HIS A 16 -7.05 3.41 -3.25
N TRP A 17 -7.91 2.75 -2.50
CA TRP A 17 -8.04 1.30 -2.57
C TRP A 17 -9.49 0.88 -2.41
N HIS A 18 -9.81 -0.29 -2.95
CA HIS A 18 -11.10 -0.93 -2.75
C HIS A 18 -10.96 -2.44 -2.86
N VAL A 19 -11.80 -3.16 -2.12
CA VAL A 19 -12.00 -4.60 -2.29
C VAL A 19 -12.87 -4.82 -3.52
N LYS A 20 -12.35 -5.58 -4.49
CA LYS A 20 -13.04 -5.92 -5.74
C LYS A 20 -13.86 -7.20 -5.61
N LEU A 21 -13.31 -8.20 -4.92
CA LEU A 21 -13.93 -9.50 -4.71
C LEU A 21 -13.71 -9.92 -3.27
N ASN A 22 -14.73 -10.53 -2.66
CA ASN A 22 -14.68 -11.11 -1.34
C ASN A 22 -15.43 -12.44 -1.36
N TYR A 23 -14.79 -13.47 -1.92
CA TYR A 23 -15.31 -14.83 -1.91
C TYR A 23 -14.92 -15.52 -0.60
N HIS A 24 -15.60 -16.63 -0.29
CA HIS A 24 -15.36 -17.40 0.93
C HIS A 24 -13.88 -17.78 1.13
N ASP A 25 -13.18 -18.09 0.04
CA ASP A 25 -11.81 -18.62 0.10
C ASP A 25 -10.72 -17.61 -0.29
N TYR A 26 -11.08 -16.48 -0.91
CA TYR A 26 -10.13 -15.43 -1.25
C TYR A 26 -10.79 -14.06 -1.44
N TRP A 27 -9.99 -13.02 -1.17
CA TRP A 27 -10.36 -11.63 -1.41
C TRP A 27 -9.36 -10.98 -2.36
N ARG A 28 -9.81 -10.00 -3.12
CA ARG A 28 -8.97 -9.25 -4.05
C ARG A 28 -9.16 -7.77 -3.82
N ALA A 29 -8.09 -7.04 -3.52
CA ALA A 29 -8.10 -5.58 -3.49
C ALA A 29 -7.31 -4.98 -4.65
N LYS A 30 -7.70 -3.78 -5.05
CA LYS A 30 -6.90 -2.93 -5.94
C LYS A 30 -6.47 -1.71 -5.17
N VAL A 31 -5.16 -1.47 -5.15
CA VAL A 31 -4.55 -0.25 -4.63
C VAL A 31 -4.08 0.60 -5.80
N THR A 32 -4.34 1.90 -5.73
CA THR A 32 -3.92 2.90 -6.70
C THR A 32 -3.23 4.02 -5.95
N VAL A 33 -1.99 4.31 -6.32
CA VAL A 33 -1.24 5.46 -5.81
C VAL A 33 -1.19 6.52 -6.91
N THR A 34 -1.57 7.75 -6.59
CA THR A 34 -1.59 8.87 -7.52
C THR A 34 -0.72 10.00 -6.97
N ASN A 35 0.28 10.41 -7.75
CA ASN A 35 1.10 11.57 -7.47
C ASN A 35 0.50 12.82 -8.14
N PHE A 36 0.14 13.81 -7.33
CA PHE A 36 -0.39 15.10 -7.79
C PHE A 36 0.68 16.18 -7.91
N ASN A 37 1.92 15.90 -7.50
CA ASN A 37 3.06 16.79 -7.66
C ASN A 37 3.76 16.51 -8.99
N TYR A 38 3.40 17.27 -10.03
CA TYR A 38 3.95 17.12 -11.39
C TYR A 38 5.41 17.54 -11.52
N ARG A 39 5.95 18.31 -10.56
CA ARG A 39 7.37 18.70 -10.55
C ARG A 39 8.28 17.60 -10.03
N THR A 40 7.75 16.69 -9.22
CA THR A 40 8.53 15.69 -8.50
C THR A 40 8.08 14.31 -8.90
N ASN A 41 8.91 13.61 -9.67
CA ASN A 41 8.70 12.18 -9.90
C ASN A 41 9.12 11.43 -8.64
N TYR A 42 8.15 11.03 -7.82
CA TYR A 42 8.40 10.03 -6.78
C TYR A 42 8.62 8.69 -7.46
N THR A 43 9.88 8.32 -7.64
CA THR A 43 10.30 6.99 -8.10
C THR A 43 10.70 6.14 -6.90
N GLY A 44 10.55 4.81 -7.00
CA GLY A 44 10.93 3.89 -5.92
C GLY A 44 10.15 4.07 -4.61
N TRP A 45 8.91 4.55 -4.67
CA TRP A 45 8.07 4.65 -3.48
C TRP A 45 7.69 3.26 -2.96
N THR A 46 7.61 3.16 -1.63
CA THR A 46 7.18 1.95 -0.94
C THR A 46 5.96 2.27 -0.08
N LEU A 47 4.86 1.57 -0.32
CA LEU A 47 3.63 1.68 0.46
C LEU A 47 3.61 0.58 1.52
N VAL A 48 3.49 0.97 2.79
CA VAL A 48 3.25 0.04 3.89
C VAL A 48 1.76 -0.09 4.14
N ALA A 49 1.23 -1.30 4.18
CA ALA A 49 -0.14 -1.59 4.58
C ALA A 49 -0.17 -2.65 5.68
N GLN A 50 -0.93 -2.41 6.74
CA GLN A 50 -1.10 -3.35 7.85
C GLN A 50 -2.58 -3.74 7.93
N HIS A 51 -2.87 -5.03 7.83
CA HIS A 51 -4.24 -5.54 7.89
C HIS A 51 -4.25 -7.05 8.21
N PRO A 52 -5.16 -7.56 9.06
CA PRO A 52 -5.20 -8.98 9.43
C PRO A 52 -5.42 -9.95 8.25
N ASN A 53 -6.05 -9.50 7.16
CA ASN A 53 -6.29 -10.34 5.98
C ASN A 53 -5.11 -10.36 4.99
N LEU A 54 -4.05 -9.60 5.27
CA LEU A 54 -2.87 -9.52 4.42
C LEU A 54 -1.82 -10.61 4.73
N ASP A 55 -2.00 -11.40 5.79
CA ASP A 55 -1.06 -12.43 6.23
C ASP A 55 -0.73 -13.47 5.14
N ASN A 56 -1.70 -13.77 4.26
CA ASN A 56 -1.61 -14.80 3.22
C ASN A 56 -1.91 -14.22 1.84
N ILE A 57 -1.02 -13.38 1.31
CA ILE A 57 -1.07 -12.96 -0.10
C ILE A 57 -0.59 -14.08 -1.00
N THR A 58 -1.42 -14.48 -1.96
CA THR A 58 -1.08 -15.46 -3.00
C THR A 58 -0.54 -14.81 -4.26
N GLU A 59 -1.12 -13.69 -4.68
CA GLU A 59 -0.80 -13.04 -5.96
C GLU A 59 -0.76 -11.51 -5.82
N VAL A 60 0.22 -10.89 -6.46
CA VAL A 60 0.34 -9.42 -6.57
C VAL A 60 0.59 -9.05 -8.02
N PHE A 61 -0.09 -8.00 -8.47
CA PHE A 61 -0.01 -7.49 -9.84
C PHE A 61 0.48 -6.04 -9.80
N SER A 62 1.35 -5.67 -10.75
CA SER A 62 1.84 -4.30 -10.95
C SER A 62 2.69 -3.71 -9.82
N PHE A 63 2.97 -4.49 -8.76
CA PHE A 63 3.80 -4.08 -7.63
C PHE A 63 4.69 -5.24 -7.21
N ASP A 64 5.91 -4.93 -6.80
CA ASP A 64 6.74 -5.86 -6.06
C ASP A 64 6.22 -5.95 -4.62
N TYR A 65 6.14 -7.16 -4.08
CA TYR A 65 5.65 -7.40 -2.74
C TYR A 65 6.73 -8.01 -1.86
N LYS A 66 6.89 -7.45 -0.66
CA LYS A 66 7.70 -8.05 0.40
C LYS A 66 6.90 -8.12 1.70
N PRO A 67 6.66 -9.33 2.25
CA PRO A 67 6.08 -9.46 3.59
C PRO A 67 7.03 -8.83 4.59
N VAL A 68 6.51 -7.97 5.47
CA VAL A 68 7.24 -7.58 6.67
C VAL A 68 6.96 -8.63 7.71
N VAL A 69 7.72 -9.74 7.65
CA VAL A 69 7.75 -10.69 8.75
C VAL A 69 8.21 -9.92 9.98
N SER A 70 7.32 -9.81 10.96
CA SER A 70 7.65 -9.21 12.25
C SER A 70 8.65 -10.15 12.91
N TYR A 71 9.94 -9.82 12.81
CA TYR A 71 11.00 -10.58 13.45
C TYR A 71 10.69 -10.64 14.94
N GLY A 72 10.76 -11.85 15.50
CA GLY A 72 10.23 -12.21 16.81
C GLY A 72 10.53 -11.19 17.90
N SER A 73 9.53 -10.97 18.74
CA SER A 73 9.62 -10.35 20.08
C SER A 73 9.54 -8.82 20.17
N ILE A 74 9.83 -8.04 19.13
CA ILE A 74 9.81 -6.55 19.25
C ILE A 74 8.43 -5.95 18.85
N SER A 75 7.65 -6.65 18.02
CA SER A 75 6.42 -6.10 17.43
C SER A 75 5.17 -6.14 18.32
N LYS A 76 5.05 -7.10 19.24
CA LYS A 76 3.84 -7.23 20.09
C LYS A 76 3.63 -6.04 21.03
N GLN A 77 4.66 -5.28 21.33
CA GLN A 77 4.59 -4.17 22.29
C GLN A 77 4.36 -2.81 21.63
N ILE A 78 4.52 -2.70 20.31
CA ILE A 78 4.39 -1.43 19.57
C ILE A 78 3.18 -1.44 18.61
N TYR A 79 2.75 -2.60 18.09
CA TYR A 79 1.61 -2.67 17.15
C TYR A 79 0.63 -3.80 17.54
N PRO A 80 -0.49 -3.48 18.22
CA PRO A 80 -1.47 -4.49 18.65
C PRO A 80 -2.30 -5.10 17.50
N HIS A 81 -2.09 -4.71 16.23
CA HIS A 81 -2.95 -5.10 15.10
C HIS A 81 -2.18 -5.67 13.90
N GLY A 82 -1.84 -6.95 13.94
CA GLY A 82 -1.54 -7.78 12.75
C GLY A 82 -0.23 -7.49 12.00
N PRO A 83 0.18 -8.36 11.06
CA PRO A 83 1.41 -8.17 10.30
C PRO A 83 1.25 -7.08 9.23
N SER A 84 2.39 -6.52 8.86
CA SER A 84 2.50 -5.41 7.90
C SER A 84 3.10 -5.89 6.59
N ILE A 85 2.79 -5.19 5.51
CA ILE A 85 3.26 -5.49 4.15
C ILE A 85 3.87 -4.26 3.54
N LEU A 86 4.97 -4.45 2.81
CA LEU A 86 5.57 -3.45 1.94
C LEU A 86 5.20 -3.78 0.48
N PHE A 87 4.50 -2.86 -0.19
CA PHE A 87 4.37 -2.82 -1.64
C PHE A 87 5.42 -1.86 -2.19
N VAL A 88 6.31 -2.35 -3.04
CA VAL A 88 7.30 -1.54 -3.76
C VAL A 88 6.78 -1.36 -5.17
N SER A 89 6.74 -0.12 -5.66
CA SER A 89 6.43 0.12 -7.08
C SER A 89 7.52 -0.50 -7.94
N SER A 90 7.17 -1.50 -8.75
CA SER A 90 8.03 -1.92 -9.87
C SER A 90 8.04 -0.80 -10.91
N HIS A 91 9.19 -0.60 -11.55
CA HIS A 91 9.47 0.49 -12.50
C HIS A 91 8.45 0.60 -13.63
#